data_AF-A0A9N8QBN7-F1
#
_entry.id   AF-A0A9N8QBN7-F1
#
_cell.length_a   1.000
_cell.length_b   1.000
_cell.length_c   1.000
_cell.angle_alpha   90.00
_cell.angle_beta   90.00
_cell.angle_gamma   90.00
#
_symmetry.space_group_name_H-M   'P 1'
#
loop_
_entity.id
_entity.type
_entity.pdbx_description
1 polymer ?
#
loop_
_entity_poly.entity_id
_entity_poly.type
_entity_poly.pdbx_seq_one_letter_code
_entity_poly.pdbx_strand_id
1 'polypeptide(L)'
;MSFARSAFALTARAATRSAVSAAPRRSIASAPVGEEFINERKHAAEHAGKSADLWRKISLYVCIPGAAVMAVYIYGIEAAHIHHRDHEIHENGGELPERVMYEYNNIRKRSFPWGQQSLFFNQKANYPSEEM
;
A
#
# COMPACT_ATOMS: atom_id res chain seq x y z
N MET A 1 81.20 -32.26 63.15
CA MET A 1 81.92 -31.08 62.62
C MET A 1 81.86 -31.10 61.10
N SER A 2 81.79 -29.91 60.51
CA SER A 2 81.78 -29.62 59.07
C SER A 2 80.42 -29.64 58.36
N PHE A 3 79.81 -28.45 58.29
CA PHE A 3 78.76 -28.10 57.34
C PHE A 3 79.41 -27.80 55.98
N ALA A 4 79.01 -28.52 54.93
CA ALA A 4 79.35 -28.16 53.55
C ALA A 4 78.26 -27.25 52.99
N ARG A 5 78.63 -25.99 52.74
CA ARG A 5 77.85 -25.02 51.97
C ARG A 5 77.84 -25.44 50.51
N SER A 6 76.66 -25.57 49.90
CA SER A 6 76.53 -25.53 48.44
C SER A 6 75.58 -24.40 48.07
N ALA A 7 76.12 -23.40 47.39
CA ALA A 7 75.40 -22.24 46.90
C ALA A 7 74.64 -22.65 45.62
N PHE A 8 73.32 -22.59 45.66
CA PHE A 8 72.50 -22.64 44.45
C PHE A 8 72.43 -21.23 43.87
N ALA A 9 73.04 -21.02 42.70
CA ALA A 9 72.95 -19.75 41.98
C ALA A 9 71.53 -19.56 41.43
N LEU A 10 70.87 -18.47 41.82
CA LEU A 10 69.65 -17.98 41.18
C LEU A 10 70.01 -17.39 39.81
N THR A 11 69.72 -18.11 38.73
CA THR A 11 69.70 -17.52 37.38
C THR A 11 68.35 -16.84 37.17
N ALA A 12 68.35 -15.51 37.26
CA ALA A 12 67.19 -14.69 36.94
C ALA A 12 66.87 -14.76 35.42
N ARG A 13 65.59 -14.95 35.14
CA ARG A 13 64.98 -15.18 33.82
C ARG A 13 64.98 -13.92 32.95
N ALA A 14 65.60 -13.96 31.77
CA ALA A 14 65.34 -12.98 30.72
C ALA A 14 64.24 -13.50 29.80
N ALA A 15 62.99 -13.12 30.06
CA ALA A 15 61.91 -13.28 29.11
C ALA A 15 62.03 -12.18 28.05
N THR A 16 62.58 -12.51 26.88
CA THR A 16 62.56 -11.64 25.72
C THR A 16 61.12 -11.48 25.26
N ARG A 17 60.46 -10.40 25.71
CA ARG A 17 59.20 -9.96 25.12
C ARG A 17 59.50 -9.50 23.70
N SER A 18 59.27 -10.37 22.74
CA SER A 18 59.28 -9.98 21.32
C SER A 18 58.27 -8.85 21.16
N ALA A 19 58.76 -7.64 20.91
CA ALA A 19 57.91 -6.50 20.64
C ALA A 19 57.20 -6.79 19.31
N VAL A 20 55.93 -7.18 19.39
CA VAL A 20 55.07 -7.26 18.21
C VAL A 20 55.02 -5.83 17.68
N SER A 21 55.71 -5.58 16.57
CA SER A 21 55.63 -4.30 15.87
C SER A 21 54.15 -4.05 15.61
N ALA A 22 53.59 -3.05 16.29
CA ALA A 22 52.24 -2.58 16.00
C ALA A 22 52.28 -2.02 14.59
N ALA A 23 51.88 -2.85 13.61
CA ALA A 23 51.61 -2.36 12.27
C ALA A 23 50.66 -1.16 12.41
N PRO A 24 50.92 -0.03 11.75
CA PRO A 24 50.06 1.13 11.87
C PRO A 24 48.66 0.69 11.43
N ARG A 25 47.73 0.56 12.39
CA ARG A 25 46.32 0.40 12.08
C ARG A 25 45.95 1.67 11.32
N ARG A 26 45.80 1.56 10.00
CA ARG A 26 45.19 2.61 9.19
C ARG A 26 43.79 2.81 9.77
N SER A 27 43.62 3.85 10.59
CA SER A 27 42.29 4.38 10.84
C SER A 27 41.84 4.91 9.48
N ILE A 28 41.04 4.13 8.76
CA ILE A 28 40.24 4.69 7.68
C ILE A 28 39.31 5.66 8.40
N ALA A 29 39.73 6.92 8.45
CA ALA A 29 38.88 7.99 8.95
C ALA A 29 37.68 8.02 8.02
N SER A 30 36.54 7.55 8.50
CA SER A 30 35.26 7.69 7.81
C SER A 30 34.83 9.16 7.87
N ALA A 31 35.46 10.00 7.07
CA ALA A 31 34.98 11.33 6.68
C ALA A 31 34.62 11.26 5.17
N PRO A 32 33.71 12.06 4.59
CA PRO A 32 32.49 12.71 5.07
C PRO A 32 31.22 11.89 4.74
N VAL A 33 31.37 10.64 4.24
CA VAL A 33 30.27 9.80 3.71
C VAL A 33 29.13 9.62 4.73
N GLY A 34 29.45 9.51 6.03
CA GLY A 34 28.44 9.42 7.08
C GLY A 34 27.66 10.72 7.28
N GLU A 35 28.34 11.87 7.21
CA GLU A 35 27.72 13.19 7.39
C GLU A 35 26.88 13.58 6.17
N GLU A 36 27.39 13.34 4.96
CA GLU A 36 26.67 13.54 3.70
C GLU A 36 25.40 12.68 3.66
N PHE A 37 25.49 11.38 3.96
CA PHE A 37 24.32 10.49 4.03
C PHE A 37 23.30 10.94 5.08
N ILE A 38 23.75 11.36 6.27
CA ILE A 38 22.86 11.90 7.31
C ILE A 38 22.19 13.18 6.82
N ASN A 39 22.91 14.06 6.12
CA ASN A 39 22.39 15.30 5.58
C ASN A 39 21.36 15.06 4.46
N GLU A 40 21.64 14.14 3.54
CA GLU A 40 20.71 13.71 2.50
C GLU A 40 19.42 13.14 3.10
N ARG A 41 19.52 12.30 4.14
CA ARG A 41 18.36 11.74 4.81
C ARG A 41 17.51 12.82 5.49
N LYS A 42 18.14 13.81 6.13
CA LYS A 42 17.45 14.96 6.72
C LYS A 42 16.74 15.77 5.63
N HIS A 43 17.43 16.09 4.54
CA HIS A 43 16.87 16.80 3.41
C HIS A 43 15.68 16.07 2.79
N ALA A 44 15.79 14.74 2.60
CA ALA A 44 14.70 13.91 2.10
C ALA A 44 13.50 13.90 3.05
N ALA A 45 13.73 13.81 4.37
CA ALA A 45 12.67 13.87 5.36
C ALA A 45 11.96 15.23 5.39
N GLU A 46 12.71 16.34 5.31
CA GLU A 46 12.16 17.69 5.23
C GLU A 46 11.36 17.91 3.95
N HIS A 47 11.88 17.46 2.81
CA HIS A 47 11.18 17.52 1.53
C HIS A 47 9.89 16.70 1.58
N ALA A 48 9.94 15.47 2.09
CA ALA A 48 8.77 14.62 2.27
C ALA A 48 7.71 15.28 3.16
N GLY A 49 8.12 15.90 4.27
CA GLY A 49 7.21 16.63 5.16
C GLY A 49 6.49 17.79 4.44
N LYS A 50 7.23 18.60 3.67
CA LYS A 50 6.66 19.70 2.87
C LYS A 50 5.71 19.19 1.79
N SER A 51 6.11 18.14 1.07
CA SER A 51 5.30 17.51 0.03
C SER A 51 4.03 16.87 0.59
N ALA A 52 4.11 16.22 1.77
CA ALA A 52 2.94 15.66 2.43
C ALA A 52 1.95 16.75 2.87
N ASP A 53 2.41 17.87 3.42
CA ASP A 53 1.53 18.98 3.79
C ASP A 53 0.88 19.64 2.56
N LEU A 54 1.63 19.77 1.45
CA LEU A 54 1.08 20.23 0.16
C LEU A 54 -0.06 19.31 -0.31
N TRP A 55 0.17 17.99 -0.37
CA TRP A 55 -0.84 17.04 -0.81
C TRP A 55 -2.04 16.98 0.12
N ARG A 56 -1.84 17.06 1.44
CA ARG A 56 -2.93 17.19 2.41
C ARG A 56 -3.81 18.40 2.11
N LYS A 57 -3.21 19.55 1.80
CA LYS A 57 -3.94 20.77 1.44
C LYS A 57 -4.70 20.60 0.12
N ILE A 58 -4.08 20.02 -0.91
CA ILE A 58 -4.77 19.75 -2.18
C ILE A 58 -5.97 18.82 -1.97
N SER A 59 -5.80 17.73 -1.23
CA SER A 59 -6.90 16.81 -0.94
C SER A 59 -8.06 17.51 -0.21
N LEU A 60 -7.75 18.32 0.81
CA LEU A 60 -8.77 18.99 1.61
C LEU A 60 -9.44 20.18 0.91
N TYR A 61 -8.68 20.99 0.18
CA TYR A 61 -9.16 22.26 -0.38
C TYR A 61 -9.52 22.19 -1.86
N VAL A 62 -9.14 21.12 -2.57
CA VAL A 62 -9.48 20.93 -3.97
C VAL A 62 -10.31 19.67 -4.16
N CYS A 63 -9.80 18.51 -3.73
CA CYS A 63 -10.48 17.24 -4.00
C CYS A 63 -11.81 17.13 -3.25
N ILE A 64 -11.88 17.47 -1.96
CA ILE A 64 -13.14 17.40 -1.19
C ILE A 64 -14.20 18.37 -1.76
N PRO A 65 -13.93 19.67 -1.97
CA PRO A 65 -14.90 20.57 -2.60
C PRO A 65 -15.29 20.13 -4.01
N GLY A 66 -14.34 19.68 -4.83
CA GLY A 66 -14.61 19.16 -6.16
C GLY A 66 -15.53 17.93 -6.14
N ALA A 67 -15.27 16.99 -5.23
CA ALA A 67 -16.11 15.82 -5.03
C ALA A 67 -17.52 16.21 -4.56
N ALA A 68 -17.66 17.23 -3.70
CA ALA A 68 -18.96 17.71 -3.25
C ALA A 68 -19.79 18.29 -4.42
N VAL A 69 -19.18 19.10 -5.28
CA VAL A 69 -19.84 19.63 -6.48
C VAL A 69 -20.29 18.49 -7.40
N MET A 70 -19.42 17.52 -7.65
CA MET A 70 -19.75 16.35 -8.46
C MET A 70 -20.86 15.50 -7.84
N ALA A 71 -20.86 15.33 -6.51
CA ALA A 71 -21.89 14.59 -5.81
C ALA A 71 -23.27 15.22 -5.99
N VAL A 72 -23.38 16.55 -5.88
CA VAL A 72 -24.65 17.27 -6.12
C VAL A 72 -25.11 17.11 -7.57
N TYR A 73 -24.20 17.22 -8.53
CA TYR A 73 -24.53 17.05 -9.94
C TYR A 73 -25.01 15.63 -10.25
N ILE A 74 -24.27 14.60 -9.82
CA ILE A 74 -24.63 13.20 -10.01
C ILE A 74 -25.93 12.86 -9.29
N TYR A 75 -26.18 13.42 -8.10
CA TYR A 75 -27.43 13.23 -7.39
C TYR A 75 -28.64 13.69 -8.22
N GLY A 76 -28.55 14.84 -8.89
CA GLY A 76 -29.61 15.31 -9.78
C GLY A 76 -29.87 14.39 -10.97
N ILE A 77 -28.80 13.88 -11.59
CA ILE A 77 -28.90 12.91 -12.69
C ILE A 77 -29.53 11.61 -12.20
N GLU A 78 -29.07 11.06 -11.07
CA GLU A 78 -29.58 9.80 -10.53
C GLU A 78 -31.04 9.93 -10.09
N ALA A 79 -31.42 11.05 -9.47
CA ALA A 79 -32.82 11.33 -9.13
C ALA A 79 -33.72 11.32 -10.38
N ALA A 80 -33.26 11.89 -11.50
CA ALA A 80 -33.99 11.85 -12.76
C ALA A 80 -34.08 10.43 -13.34
N HIS A 81 -32.99 9.64 -13.28
CA HIS A 81 -33.00 8.23 -13.70
C HIS A 81 -33.98 7.39 -12.87
N ILE A 82 -33.99 7.57 -11.55
CA ILE A 82 -34.92 6.88 -10.65
C ILE A 82 -36.37 7.25 -11.00
N HIS A 83 -36.65 8.54 -11.16
CA HIS A 83 -38.00 9.00 -11.52
C HIS A 83 -38.46 8.43 -12.86
N HIS A 84 -37.59 8.42 -13.88
CA HIS A 84 -37.92 7.85 -15.18
C HIS A 84 -38.19 6.34 -15.10
N ARG A 85 -37.32 5.58 -14.43
CA ARG A 85 -37.51 4.14 -14.21
C ARG A 85 -38.83 3.84 -13.49
N ASP A 86 -39.10 4.56 -12.40
CA ASP A 86 -40.30 4.32 -11.59
C ASP A 86 -41.58 4.73 -12.35
N HIS A 87 -41.51 5.77 -13.20
CA HIS A 87 -42.58 6.13 -14.11
C HIS A 87 -42.86 5.04 -15.15
N GLU A 88 -41.82 4.56 -15.87
CA GLU A 88 -41.96 3.46 -16.83
C GLU A 88 -42.59 2.22 -16.19
N ILE A 89 -42.10 1.82 -15.01
CA ILE A 89 -42.64 0.65 -14.29
C ILE A 89 -44.10 0.87 -13.90
N HIS A 90 -44.46 2.06 -13.42
CA HIS A 90 -45.83 2.37 -13.03
C HIS A 90 -46.79 2.37 -14.22
N GLU A 91 -46.39 2.93 -15.36
CA GLU A 91 -47.19 2.91 -16.60
C GLU A 91 -47.38 1.49 -17.15
N ASN A 92 -46.45 0.59 -16.86
CA ASN A 92 -46.47 -0.81 -17.27
C ASN A 92 -47.03 -1.76 -16.20
N GLY A 93 -47.91 -1.26 -15.31
CA GLY A 93 -48.64 -2.10 -14.35
C GLY A 93 -47.81 -2.60 -13.18
N GLY A 94 -46.69 -1.93 -12.87
CA GLY A 94 -45.78 -2.31 -11.79
C GLY A 94 -44.67 -3.26 -12.22
N GLU A 95 -44.57 -3.57 -13.51
CA GLU A 95 -43.53 -4.41 -14.10
C GLU A 95 -42.67 -3.64 -15.10
N LEU A 96 -41.54 -4.22 -15.51
CA LEU A 96 -40.70 -3.63 -16.54
C LEU A 96 -41.46 -3.57 -17.88
N PRO A 97 -41.23 -2.52 -18.70
CA PRO A 97 -41.88 -2.43 -20.00
C PRO A 97 -41.54 -3.62 -20.88
N GLU A 98 -42.48 -4.10 -21.68
CA GLU A 98 -42.19 -5.19 -22.63
C GLU A 98 -41.14 -4.72 -23.64
N ARG A 99 -40.10 -5.52 -23.86
CA ARG A 99 -39.03 -5.24 -24.83
C ARG A 99 -38.81 -6.44 -25.73
N VAL A 100 -38.51 -6.15 -27.00
CA VAL A 100 -38.11 -7.17 -27.96
C VAL A 100 -36.81 -7.83 -27.50
N MET A 101 -36.90 -9.11 -27.11
CA MET A 101 -35.74 -9.91 -26.74
C MET A 101 -35.13 -10.54 -27.99
N TYR A 102 -33.94 -10.06 -28.36
CA TYR A 102 -33.17 -10.66 -29.44
C TYR A 102 -32.45 -11.92 -28.96
N GLU A 103 -32.11 -12.82 -29.89
CA GLU A 103 -31.40 -14.07 -29.59
C GLU A 103 -30.08 -13.86 -28.85
N TYR A 104 -29.42 -12.73 -29.08
CA TYR A 104 -28.16 -12.40 -28.40
C TYR A 104 -28.35 -11.80 -27.00
N ASN A 105 -29.58 -11.47 -26.60
CA ASN A 105 -29.87 -10.97 -25.28
C ASN A 105 -30.00 -12.13 -24.29
N ASN A 106 -29.49 -11.92 -23.08
CA ASN A 106 -29.67 -12.83 -21.95
C ASN A 106 -29.31 -14.31 -22.19
N ILE A 107 -28.38 -14.59 -23.12
CA ILE A 107 -27.95 -15.95 -23.46
C ILE A 107 -27.48 -16.70 -22.20
N ARG A 108 -27.97 -17.93 -22.02
CA ARG A 108 -27.48 -18.89 -21.02
C ARG A 108 -27.19 -20.23 -21.71
N LYS A 109 -25.92 -20.64 -21.71
CA LYS A 109 -25.50 -21.98 -22.20
C LYS A 109 -25.45 -23.01 -21.07
N ARG A 110 -25.23 -22.54 -19.85
CA ARG A 110 -25.21 -23.32 -18.60
C ARG A 110 -25.72 -22.41 -17.48
N SER A 111 -26.42 -22.99 -16.52
CA SER A 111 -26.92 -22.31 -15.33
C SER A 111 -25.76 -21.88 -14.44
N PHE A 112 -25.93 -20.79 -13.67
CA PHE A 112 -24.96 -20.45 -12.63
C PHE A 112 -25.11 -21.39 -11.43
N PRO A 113 -24.06 -21.56 -10.60
CA PRO A 113 -24.12 -22.44 -9.42
C PRO A 113 -25.17 -22.05 -8.36
N TRP A 114 -25.74 -20.86 -8.42
CA TRP A 114 -26.70 -20.31 -7.45
C TRP A 114 -28.07 -19.99 -8.04
N GLY A 115 -28.30 -20.26 -9.33
CA GLY A 115 -29.54 -19.93 -10.04
C GLY A 115 -29.30 -19.43 -11.47
N GLN A 116 -30.36 -18.98 -12.14
CA GLN A 116 -30.27 -18.54 -13.55
C GLN A 116 -29.86 -17.07 -13.71
N GLN A 117 -30.11 -16.26 -12.69
CA GLN A 117 -29.85 -14.82 -12.73
C GLN A 117 -28.41 -14.50 -12.30
N SER A 118 -27.89 -13.39 -12.83
CA SER A 118 -26.55 -12.92 -12.50
C SER A 118 -26.46 -12.45 -11.04
N LEU A 119 -25.24 -12.32 -10.52
CA LEU A 119 -25.00 -11.93 -9.12
C LEU A 119 -25.59 -10.55 -8.77
N PHE A 120 -25.64 -9.63 -9.74
CA PHE A 120 -26.19 -8.28 -9.58
C PHE A 120 -27.49 -8.09 -10.36
N PHE A 121 -28.28 -9.17 -10.50
CA PHE A 121 -29.58 -9.09 -11.15
C PHE A 121 -30.55 -8.21 -10.35
N ASN A 122 -31.17 -7.24 -11.03
CA ASN A 122 -32.16 -6.35 -10.46
C ASN A 122 -33.49 -6.47 -11.21
N GLN A 123 -34.55 -6.94 -10.53
CA GLN A 123 -35.89 -7.08 -11.10
C GLN A 123 -36.48 -5.77 -11.64
N LYS A 124 -36.00 -4.61 -11.17
CA LYS A 124 -36.41 -3.28 -11.64
C LYS A 124 -35.59 -2.75 -12.81
N ALA A 125 -34.65 -3.53 -13.35
CA ALA A 125 -33.79 -3.10 -14.45
C ALA A 125 -33.43 -4.22 -15.44
N ASN A 126 -33.63 -5.49 -15.06
CA ASN A 126 -33.21 -6.64 -15.83
C ASN A 126 -34.39 -7.58 -16.03
N TYR A 127 -34.50 -8.09 -17.25
CA TYR A 127 -35.47 -9.12 -17.59
C TYR A 127 -34.90 -10.49 -17.18
N PRO A 128 -35.70 -11.33 -16.51
CA PRO A 128 -35.25 -12.66 -16.12
C PRO A 128 -34.86 -13.46 -17.37
N SER A 129 -33.80 -14.25 -17.26
CA SER A 129 -33.51 -15.25 -18.29
C SER A 129 -34.60 -16.29 -18.33
N GLU A 130 -34.89 -16.79 -19.52
CA GLU A 130 -35.73 -17.97 -19.71
C GLU A 130 -35.17 -19.14 -18.89
N GLU A 131 -36.07 -19.97 -18.35
CA GLU A 131 -35.68 -21.23 -17.72
C GLU A 131 -35.18 -22.18 -18.83
N MET A 132 -34.03 -22.82 -18.60
CA MET A 132 -33.54 -23.88 -19.50
C MET A 132 -34.30 -25.18 -19.31
#